data_AF-A0A3Q8FMZ2-F1
#
_entry.id   AF-A0A3Q8FMZ2-F1
#
_cell.length_a   1.000
_cell.length_b   1.000
_cell.length_c   1.000
_cell.angle_alpha   90.00
_cell.angle_beta   90.00
_cell.angle_gamma   90.00
#
_symmetry.space_group_name_H-M   'P 1'
#
loop_
_entity.id
_entity.type
_entity.pdbx_description
1 polymer ?
#
loop_
_entity_poly.entity_id
_entity_poly.type
_entity_poly.pdbx_seq_one_letter_code
_entity_poly.pdbx_strand_id
1 'polypeptide(L)'
;MCRGTLTPCQNAGSPYMDPQMESSIQKARFWSSPVAVGLYGLAAGCLFTGAFFWTPQTRAADAAAWASAIATSVAVIVALYVSKRQIDVAKDAAQSERTTALELQQAAQSDLVNAHRRRAMRLAHAFSRELVLARRDLMVFLVNIRPPVMANPSRFMLEVFFSEKPLPDLALIARFADQLDGFEDEHAFAILTLLAGWQSFNRWPGMNAEAFISLEEERRWKMADNRSEAGHEILLALGRVVNLLAPYYENHASMLGFVMEEVPDELAQYFPKAR
;
A
#
# COMPACT_ATOMS: atom_id res chain seq x y z
N MET A 1 -15.16 27.64 -21.12
CA MET A 1 -15.82 26.64 -21.98
C MET A 1 -14.93 25.41 -22.06
N CYS A 2 -15.36 24.31 -21.44
CA CYS A 2 -15.05 22.91 -21.76
C CYS A 2 -15.82 22.05 -20.74
N ARG A 3 -16.98 21.55 -21.15
CA ARG A 3 -17.82 20.59 -20.41
C ARG A 3 -17.17 19.22 -20.54
N GLY A 4 -16.61 18.70 -19.45
CA GLY A 4 -16.19 17.30 -19.33
C GLY A 4 -17.29 16.50 -18.65
N THR A 5 -18.04 15.74 -19.43
CA THR A 5 -19.07 14.79 -19.00
C THR A 5 -18.43 13.62 -18.24
N LEU A 6 -18.84 13.46 -16.98
CA LEU A 6 -18.57 12.27 -16.16
C LEU A 6 -19.40 11.09 -16.71
N THR A 7 -18.71 10.07 -17.21
CA THR A 7 -19.30 8.75 -17.50
C THR A 7 -19.49 7.99 -16.18
N PRO A 8 -20.69 7.44 -15.90
CA PRO A 8 -20.88 6.56 -14.76
C PRO A 8 -20.28 5.18 -15.07
N CYS A 9 -19.44 4.67 -14.16
CA CYS A 9 -19.03 3.27 -14.15
C CYS A 9 -20.24 2.38 -13.86
N GLN A 10 -21.00 2.06 -14.91
CA GLN A 10 -21.97 0.97 -14.89
C GLN A 10 -21.22 -0.36 -15.00
N ASN A 11 -21.72 -1.33 -14.23
CA ASN A 11 -21.46 -2.78 -14.32
C ASN A 11 -20.21 -3.29 -13.59
N ALA A 12 -20.23 -3.17 -12.26
CA ALA A 12 -19.77 -4.29 -11.43
C ALA A 12 -20.78 -5.44 -11.67
N GLY A 13 -20.44 -6.35 -12.59
CA GLY A 13 -21.24 -7.53 -12.85
C GLY A 13 -21.46 -8.29 -11.56
N SER A 14 -22.72 -8.40 -11.14
CA SER A 14 -23.13 -9.39 -10.15
C SER A 14 -22.53 -10.72 -10.58
N PRO A 15 -21.84 -11.47 -9.69
CA PRO A 15 -21.38 -12.80 -10.04
C PRO A 15 -22.60 -13.57 -10.55
N TYR A 16 -22.53 -13.99 -11.81
CA TYR A 16 -23.56 -14.76 -12.48
C TYR A 16 -23.61 -16.09 -11.71
N MET A 17 -24.46 -16.17 -10.70
CA MET A 17 -24.78 -17.44 -10.06
C MET A 17 -25.45 -18.28 -11.13
N ASP A 18 -24.83 -19.40 -11.46
CA ASP A 18 -25.38 -20.36 -12.41
C ASP A 18 -26.80 -20.73 -11.96
N PRO A 19 -27.85 -20.56 -12.80
CA PRO A 19 -29.22 -20.87 -12.44
C PRO A 19 -29.41 -22.34 -11.99
N GLN A 20 -28.51 -23.24 -12.37
CA GLN A 20 -28.51 -24.60 -11.82
C GLN A 20 -28.10 -24.65 -10.34
N MET A 21 -27.16 -23.80 -9.92
CA MET A 21 -26.69 -23.70 -8.54
C MET A 21 -27.77 -23.14 -7.62
N GLU A 22 -28.54 -22.13 -8.04
CA GLU A 22 -29.69 -21.63 -7.26
C GLU A 22 -30.77 -22.71 -7.06
N SER A 23 -31.07 -23.50 -8.09
CA SER A 23 -32.10 -24.55 -8.00
C SER A 23 -31.72 -25.68 -7.04
N SER A 24 -30.42 -26.02 -6.96
CA SER A 24 -29.92 -27.06 -6.06
C SER A 24 -29.88 -26.59 -4.61
N ILE A 25 -29.50 -25.32 -4.36
CA ILE A 25 -29.52 -24.71 -3.02
C ILE A 25 -30.96 -24.57 -2.50
N GLN A 26 -31.92 -24.17 -3.35
CA GLN A 26 -33.32 -24.08 -2.96
C GLN A 26 -33.93 -25.45 -2.65
N LYS A 27 -33.63 -26.48 -3.45
CA LYS A 27 -34.05 -27.85 -3.14
C LYS A 27 -33.44 -28.32 -1.81
N ALA A 28 -32.14 -28.14 -1.62
CA ALA A 28 -31.47 -28.53 -0.37
C ALA A 28 -32.07 -27.82 0.87
N ARG A 29 -32.39 -26.52 0.77
CA ARG A 29 -33.11 -25.78 1.83
C ARG A 29 -34.52 -26.30 2.10
N PHE A 30 -35.27 -26.66 1.05
CA PHE A 30 -36.62 -27.20 1.22
C PHE A 30 -36.60 -28.56 1.94
N TRP A 31 -35.72 -29.47 1.51
CA TRP A 31 -35.56 -30.82 2.09
C TRP A 31 -34.98 -30.82 3.51
N SER A 32 -34.22 -29.78 3.87
CA SER A 32 -33.68 -29.60 5.22
C SER A 32 -34.56 -28.74 6.13
N SER A 33 -35.66 -28.18 5.62
CA SER A 33 -36.54 -27.34 6.44
C SER A 33 -37.22 -28.20 7.53
N PRO A 34 -37.36 -27.67 8.75
CA PRO A 34 -38.02 -28.39 9.85
C PRO A 34 -39.47 -28.76 9.51
N VAL A 35 -40.10 -28.03 8.58
CA VAL A 35 -41.45 -28.31 8.08
C VAL A 35 -41.49 -29.57 7.20
N ALA A 36 -40.53 -29.74 6.29
CA ALA A 36 -40.45 -30.94 5.45
C ALA A 36 -40.17 -32.19 6.30
N VAL A 37 -39.24 -32.10 7.25
CA VAL A 37 -38.95 -33.19 8.21
C VAL A 37 -40.18 -33.50 9.07
N GLY A 38 -40.92 -32.48 9.52
CA GLY A 38 -42.17 -32.64 10.26
C GLY A 38 -43.28 -33.32 9.45
N LEU A 39 -43.41 -33.00 8.16
CA LEU A 39 -44.38 -33.63 7.26
C LEU A 39 -44.07 -35.11 6.99
N TYR A 40 -42.79 -35.49 6.84
CA TYR A 40 -42.41 -36.90 6.73
C TYR A 40 -42.64 -37.66 8.03
N GLY A 41 -42.38 -37.04 9.19
CA GLY A 41 -42.69 -37.62 10.50
C GLY A 41 -44.20 -37.87 10.68
N LEU A 42 -45.03 -36.90 10.28
CA LEU A 42 -46.50 -37.04 10.30
C LEU A 42 -46.99 -38.09 9.31
N ALA A 43 -46.47 -38.14 8.08
CA ALA A 43 -46.87 -39.13 7.08
C ALA A 43 -46.53 -40.57 7.52
N ALA A 44 -45.35 -40.78 8.11
CA ALA A 44 -44.95 -42.06 8.67
C ALA A 44 -45.82 -42.45 9.89
N GLY A 45 -46.14 -41.48 10.76
CA GLY A 45 -47.05 -41.68 11.90
C GLY A 45 -48.45 -42.10 11.47
N CYS A 46 -49.02 -41.43 10.47
CA CYS A 46 -50.35 -41.74 9.92
C CYS A 46 -50.43 -43.15 9.32
N LEU A 47 -49.38 -43.59 8.60
CA LEU A 47 -49.32 -44.94 8.03
C LEU A 47 -49.25 -46.03 9.10
N PHE A 48 -48.51 -45.78 10.20
CA PHE A 48 -48.44 -46.72 11.33
C PHE A 48 -49.76 -46.81 12.10
N THR A 49 -50.44 -45.69 12.34
CA THR A 49 -51.77 -45.71 12.97
C THR A 49 -52.83 -46.40 12.11
N GLY A 50 -52.77 -46.26 10.78
CA GLY A 50 -53.69 -46.91 9.86
C GLY A 50 -53.57 -48.45 9.86
N ALA A 51 -52.36 -48.99 9.99
CA ALA A 51 -52.13 -50.43 10.06
C ALA A 51 -52.62 -51.05 11.40
N PHE A 52 -52.66 -50.25 12.48
CA PHE A 52 -53.05 -50.71 13.80
C PHE A 52 -54.57 -50.95 13.95
N PHE A 53 -55.39 -50.21 13.20
CA PHE A 53 -56.85 -50.32 13.28
C PHE A 53 -57.45 -51.54 12.56
N TRP A 54 -56.64 -52.32 11.82
CA TRP A 54 -57.14 -53.44 11.01
C TRP A 54 -56.74 -54.84 11.51
N THR A 55 -56.13 -54.97 12.68
CA THR A 55 -55.74 -56.28 13.24
C THR A 55 -56.60 -56.68 14.45
N PRO A 56 -57.12 -57.93 14.52
CA PRO A 56 -57.99 -58.38 15.60
C PRO A 56 -57.25 -58.46 16.95
N GLN A 57 -57.89 -57.92 17.99
CA GLN A 57 -57.29 -57.48 19.27
C GLN A 57 -56.74 -58.55 20.23
N THR A 58 -56.74 -59.85 19.93
CA THR A 58 -56.48 -60.87 20.97
C THR A 58 -55.03 -61.40 21.04
N ARG A 59 -54.10 -60.87 20.24
CA ARG A 59 -52.64 -61.08 20.41
C ARG A 59 -51.81 -59.80 20.18
N ALA A 60 -52.47 -58.64 20.09
CA ALA A 60 -51.88 -57.40 19.56
C ALA A 60 -51.08 -56.58 20.58
N ALA A 61 -51.33 -56.72 21.89
CA ALA A 61 -50.70 -55.87 22.90
C ALA A 61 -49.17 -56.08 23.00
N ASP A 62 -48.71 -57.34 23.00
CA ASP A 62 -47.28 -57.64 23.02
C ASP A 62 -46.63 -57.26 21.69
N ALA A 63 -47.20 -57.65 20.55
CA ALA A 63 -46.66 -57.32 19.23
C ALA A 63 -46.57 -55.80 18.96
N ALA A 64 -47.52 -55.03 19.50
CA ALA A 64 -47.54 -53.57 19.43
C ALA A 64 -46.40 -52.92 20.23
N ALA A 65 -46.11 -53.44 21.42
CA ALA A 65 -45.03 -52.93 22.28
C ALA A 65 -43.65 -53.14 21.64
N TRP A 66 -43.43 -54.30 21.00
CA TRP A 66 -42.20 -54.57 20.25
C TRP A 66 -42.09 -53.71 18.98
N ALA A 67 -43.19 -53.52 18.24
CA ALA A 67 -43.20 -52.69 17.04
C ALA A 67 -42.90 -51.21 17.34
N SER A 68 -43.46 -50.65 18.42
CA SER A 68 -43.17 -49.27 18.82
C SER A 68 -41.73 -49.08 19.27
N ALA A 69 -41.15 -50.04 19.99
CA ALA A 69 -39.76 -49.97 20.46
C ALA A 69 -38.75 -50.05 19.30
N ILE A 70 -39.03 -50.88 18.29
CA ILE A 70 -38.23 -50.96 17.07
C ILE A 70 -38.35 -49.66 16.27
N ALA A 71 -39.56 -49.12 16.11
CA ALA A 71 -39.79 -47.87 15.39
C ALA A 71 -39.06 -46.68 16.05
N THR A 72 -39.11 -46.55 17.37
CA THR A 72 -38.38 -45.49 18.09
C THR A 72 -36.87 -45.67 17.98
N SER A 73 -36.36 -46.91 18.02
CA SER A 73 -34.93 -47.18 17.89
C SER A 73 -34.41 -46.84 16.50
N VAL A 74 -35.15 -47.22 15.45
CA VAL A 74 -34.83 -46.86 14.06
C VAL A 74 -34.91 -45.35 13.86
N ALA A 75 -35.91 -44.67 14.42
CA ALA A 75 -36.02 -43.21 14.35
C ALA A 75 -34.83 -42.49 15.01
N VAL A 76 -34.36 -42.96 16.17
CA VAL A 76 -33.17 -42.40 16.83
C VAL A 76 -31.89 -42.63 16.02
N ILE A 77 -31.72 -43.83 15.44
CA ILE A 77 -30.57 -44.13 14.57
C ILE A 77 -30.57 -43.25 13.33
N VAL A 78 -31.73 -43.07 12.69
CA VAL A 78 -31.89 -42.20 11.51
C VAL A 78 -31.64 -40.73 11.89
N ALA A 79 -32.16 -40.26 13.03
CA ALA A 79 -31.92 -38.89 13.50
C ALA A 79 -30.43 -38.65 13.81
N LEU A 80 -29.75 -39.59 14.46
CA LEU A 80 -28.30 -39.52 14.72
C LEU A 80 -27.50 -39.53 13.41
N TYR A 81 -27.88 -40.36 12.44
CA TYR A 81 -27.24 -40.45 11.13
C TYR A 81 -27.40 -39.15 10.33
N VAL A 82 -28.60 -38.56 10.33
CA VAL A 82 -28.87 -37.27 9.68
C VAL A 82 -28.10 -36.13 10.36
N SER A 83 -28.03 -36.10 11.70
CA SER A 83 -27.27 -35.06 12.41
C SER A 83 -25.77 -35.13 12.13
N LYS A 84 -25.18 -36.34 12.05
CA LYS A 84 -23.78 -36.52 11.66
C LYS A 84 -23.53 -35.99 10.26
N ARG A 85 -24.42 -36.30 9.30
CA ARG A 85 -24.32 -35.79 7.93
C ARG A 85 -24.41 -34.27 7.85
N GLN A 86 -25.24 -33.62 8.67
CA GLN A 86 -25.33 -32.17 8.73
C GLN A 86 -24.08 -31.51 9.34
N ILE A 87 -23.49 -32.13 10.37
CA ILE A 87 -22.23 -31.68 10.97
C ILE A 87 -21.08 -31.77 9.97
N ASP A 88 -21.00 -32.87 9.20
CA ASP A 88 -19.94 -33.05 8.21
C ASP A 88 -20.07 -32.03 7.06
N VAL A 89 -21.28 -31.81 6.54
CA VAL A 89 -21.53 -30.78 5.50
C VAL A 89 -21.24 -29.37 6.02
N ALA A 90 -21.57 -29.06 7.27
CA ALA A 90 -21.28 -27.76 7.88
C ALA A 90 -19.77 -27.56 8.11
N LYS A 91 -19.03 -28.62 8.47
CA LYS A 91 -17.57 -28.59 8.60
C LYS A 91 -16.90 -28.38 7.25
N ASP A 92 -17.34 -29.08 6.21
CA ASP A 92 -16.79 -28.94 4.86
C ASP A 92 -17.06 -27.54 4.29
N ALA A 93 -18.26 -26.99 4.53
CA ALA A 93 -18.59 -25.61 4.15
C ALA A 93 -17.75 -24.58 4.93
N ALA A 94 -17.56 -24.75 6.24
CA ALA A 94 -16.73 -23.85 7.04
C ALA A 94 -15.24 -23.95 6.67
N GLN A 95 -14.76 -25.14 6.30
CA GLN A 95 -13.39 -25.32 5.82
C GLN A 95 -13.18 -24.67 4.45
N SER A 96 -14.14 -24.82 3.52
CA SER A 96 -14.04 -24.20 2.21
C SER A 96 -14.10 -22.66 2.29
N GLU A 97 -14.96 -22.10 3.15
CA GLU A 97 -15.01 -20.67 3.42
C GLU A 97 -13.67 -20.17 4.00
N ARG A 98 -13.06 -20.93 4.92
CA ARG A 98 -11.77 -20.57 5.52
C ARG A 98 -10.64 -20.58 4.49
N THR A 99 -10.58 -21.58 3.61
CA THR A 99 -9.56 -21.65 2.56
C THR A 99 -9.74 -20.51 1.56
N THR A 100 -10.97 -20.24 1.12
CA THR A 100 -11.25 -19.13 0.21
C THR A 100 -10.96 -17.77 0.85
N ALA A 101 -11.26 -17.58 2.13
CA ALA A 101 -10.92 -16.35 2.84
C ALA A 101 -9.40 -16.13 2.93
N LEU A 102 -8.62 -17.18 3.18
CA LEU A 102 -7.15 -17.11 3.20
C LEU A 102 -6.57 -16.79 1.82
N GLU A 103 -7.08 -17.42 0.76
CA GLU A 103 -6.67 -17.15 -0.62
C GLU A 103 -6.99 -15.69 -1.02
N LEU A 104 -8.18 -15.19 -0.66
CA LEU A 104 -8.57 -13.80 -0.91
C LEU A 104 -7.68 -12.81 -0.13
N GLN A 105 -7.32 -13.13 1.12
CA GLN A 105 -6.40 -12.31 1.92
C GLN A 105 -5.01 -12.27 1.31
N GLN A 106 -4.47 -13.41 0.86
CA GLN A 106 -3.18 -13.49 0.20
C GLN A 106 -3.17 -12.73 -1.13
N ALA A 107 -4.22 -12.90 -1.95
CA ALA A 107 -4.38 -12.17 -3.20
C ALA A 107 -4.42 -10.65 -2.95
N ALA A 108 -5.27 -10.19 -2.01
CA ALA A 108 -5.38 -8.79 -1.64
C ALA A 108 -4.06 -8.22 -1.12
N GLN A 109 -3.33 -8.97 -0.29
CA GLN A 109 -2.02 -8.55 0.21
C GLN A 109 -1.00 -8.42 -0.93
N SER A 110 -0.98 -9.38 -1.87
CA SER A 110 -0.10 -9.32 -3.03
C SER A 110 -0.41 -8.11 -3.93
N ASP A 111 -1.69 -7.79 -4.12
CA ASP A 111 -2.13 -6.65 -4.92
C ASP A 111 -1.73 -5.31 -4.28
N LEU A 112 -1.83 -5.22 -2.95
CA LEU A 112 -1.35 -4.07 -2.19
C LEU A 112 0.16 -3.89 -2.34
N VAL A 113 0.96 -4.94 -2.14
CA VAL A 113 2.42 -4.90 -2.31
C VAL A 113 2.79 -4.46 -3.73
N ASN A 114 2.12 -5.01 -4.75
CA ASN A 114 2.34 -4.63 -6.14
C ASN A 114 1.92 -3.17 -6.42
N ALA A 115 0.87 -2.67 -5.79
CA ALA A 115 0.45 -1.27 -5.89
C ALA A 115 1.49 -0.33 -5.26
N HIS A 116 2.01 -0.67 -4.08
CA HIS A 116 3.06 0.08 -3.40
C HIS A 116 4.35 0.11 -4.22
N ARG A 117 4.80 -1.03 -4.75
CA ARG A 117 5.98 -1.10 -5.61
C ARG A 117 5.86 -0.23 -6.87
N ARG A 118 4.70 -0.26 -7.54
CA ARG A 118 4.42 0.61 -8.71
C ARG A 118 4.41 2.09 -8.35
N ARG A 119 3.94 2.44 -7.14
CA ARG A 119 3.98 3.81 -6.64
C ARG A 119 5.42 4.24 -6.37
N ALA A 120 6.20 3.44 -5.65
CA ALA A 120 7.60 3.70 -5.35
C ALA A 120 8.42 3.94 -6.63
N MET A 121 8.22 3.13 -7.66
CA MET A 121 8.86 3.34 -8.98
C MET A 121 8.57 4.71 -9.59
N ARG A 122 7.30 5.15 -9.59
CA ARG A 122 6.92 6.48 -10.12
C ARG A 122 7.48 7.63 -9.28
N LEU A 123 7.45 7.47 -7.95
CA LEU A 123 7.99 8.46 -7.03
C LEU A 123 9.52 8.54 -7.15
N ALA A 124 10.22 7.42 -7.22
CA ALA A 124 11.66 7.35 -7.38
C ALA A 124 12.14 8.14 -8.61
N HIS A 125 11.41 8.02 -9.72
CA HIS A 125 11.71 8.78 -10.93
C HIS A 125 11.40 10.28 -10.81
N ALA A 126 10.26 10.63 -10.22
CA ALA A 126 9.91 12.03 -10.00
C ALA A 126 10.92 12.72 -9.06
N PHE A 127 11.30 12.03 -7.98
CA PHE A 127 12.29 12.48 -7.02
C PHE A 127 13.66 12.60 -7.67
N SER A 128 14.14 11.60 -8.41
CA SER A 128 15.46 11.68 -9.03
C SER A 128 15.60 12.90 -9.97
N ARG A 129 14.55 13.24 -10.72
CA ARG A 129 14.53 14.47 -11.54
C ARG A 129 14.57 15.74 -10.71
N GLU A 130 13.79 15.81 -9.64
CA GLU A 130 13.81 16.97 -8.72
C GLU A 130 15.19 17.12 -8.06
N LEU A 131 15.80 16.01 -7.61
CA LEU A 131 17.11 16.01 -6.98
C LEU A 131 18.23 16.45 -7.92
N VAL A 132 18.14 16.14 -9.22
CA VAL A 132 19.15 16.57 -10.19
C VAL A 132 19.06 18.06 -10.46
N LEU A 133 17.84 18.60 -10.58
CA LEU A 133 17.64 20.04 -10.70
C LEU A 133 18.13 20.76 -9.44
N ALA A 134 17.80 20.23 -8.26
CA ALA A 134 18.27 20.76 -6.98
C ALA A 134 19.80 20.72 -6.87
N ARG A 135 20.43 19.64 -7.34
CA ARG A 135 21.89 19.51 -7.41
C ARG A 135 22.50 20.62 -8.28
N ARG A 136 21.94 20.86 -9.47
CA ARG A 136 22.42 21.91 -10.38
C ARG A 136 22.35 23.28 -9.73
N ASP A 137 21.21 23.61 -9.14
CA ASP A 137 20.99 24.92 -8.52
C ASP A 137 21.90 25.11 -7.29
N LEU A 138 22.11 24.05 -6.49
CA LEU A 138 23.05 24.06 -5.37
C LEU A 138 24.51 24.24 -5.82
N MET A 139 24.93 23.59 -6.91
CA MET A 139 26.29 23.77 -7.45
C MET A 139 26.53 25.23 -7.87
N VAL A 140 25.59 25.83 -8.58
CA VAL A 140 25.67 27.25 -8.97
C VAL A 140 25.72 28.15 -7.75
N PHE A 141 24.90 27.87 -6.73
CA PHE A 141 24.91 28.61 -5.48
C PHE A 141 26.29 28.52 -4.79
N LEU A 142 26.86 27.33 -4.63
CA LEU A 142 28.14 27.12 -3.96
C LEU A 142 29.31 27.84 -4.63
N VAL A 143 29.34 27.89 -5.97
CA VAL A 143 30.36 28.65 -6.69
C VAL A 143 30.29 30.14 -6.38
N ASN A 144 29.08 30.68 -6.19
CA ASN A 144 28.87 32.09 -5.89
C ASN A 144 29.14 32.46 -4.42
N ILE A 145 29.15 31.48 -3.51
CA ILE A 145 29.32 31.71 -2.06
C ILE A 145 30.65 31.21 -1.51
N ARG A 146 31.60 30.87 -2.38
CA ARG A 146 32.93 30.36 -1.99
C ARG A 146 33.69 31.36 -1.11
N PRO A 147 34.57 30.89 -0.20
CA PRO A 147 35.23 31.76 0.78
C PRO A 147 36.01 32.94 0.18
N PRO A 148 36.78 32.80 -0.92
CA PRO A 148 37.46 33.94 -1.54
C PRO A 148 36.51 35.01 -2.08
N VAL A 149 35.30 34.64 -2.49
CA VAL A 149 34.29 35.57 -3.01
C VAL A 149 33.61 36.31 -1.86
N MET A 150 33.30 35.59 -0.78
CA MET A 150 32.64 36.17 0.40
C MET A 150 33.57 37.00 1.29
N ALA A 151 34.88 36.98 1.05
CA ALA A 151 35.83 37.91 1.65
C ALA A 151 35.52 39.38 1.25
N ASN A 152 35.11 39.60 -0.01
CA ASN A 152 34.68 40.90 -0.54
C ASN A 152 33.48 40.73 -1.49
N PRO A 153 32.28 40.47 -0.95
CA PRO A 153 31.13 40.06 -1.76
C PRO A 153 30.51 41.25 -2.50
N SER A 154 30.02 41.01 -3.71
CA SER A 154 29.17 41.97 -4.40
C SER A 154 27.79 42.06 -3.72
N ARG A 155 27.08 43.18 -3.90
CA ARG A 155 25.70 43.35 -3.38
C ARG A 155 24.77 42.22 -3.82
N PHE A 156 24.88 41.79 -5.08
CA PHE A 156 24.07 40.69 -5.62
C PHE A 156 24.32 39.36 -4.89
N MET A 157 25.58 39.06 -4.56
CA MET A 157 25.93 37.84 -3.81
C MET A 157 25.34 37.85 -2.40
N LEU A 158 25.34 39.02 -1.75
CA LEU A 158 24.73 39.19 -0.44
C LEU A 158 23.21 39.02 -0.49
N GLU A 159 22.54 39.57 -1.51
CA GLU A 159 21.09 39.40 -1.72
C GLU A 159 20.73 37.92 -1.88
N VAL A 160 21.54 37.15 -2.61
CA VAL A 160 21.34 35.71 -2.79
C VAL A 160 21.66 34.93 -1.50
N PHE A 161 22.80 35.19 -0.86
CA PHE A 161 23.25 34.46 0.34
C PHE A 161 22.32 34.64 1.54
N PHE A 162 21.77 35.84 1.72
CA PHE A 162 20.88 36.20 2.82
C PHE A 162 19.39 36.15 2.46
N SER A 163 19.04 35.66 1.27
CA SER A 163 17.66 35.36 0.91
C SER A 163 17.03 34.41 1.93
N GLU A 164 15.74 34.57 2.20
CA GLU A 164 14.98 33.65 3.05
C GLU A 164 14.96 32.22 2.47
N LYS A 165 14.99 32.13 1.13
CA LYS A 165 15.05 30.88 0.36
C LYS A 165 16.01 31.06 -0.81
N PRO A 166 17.32 30.83 -0.62
CA PRO A 166 18.30 30.93 -1.71
C PRO A 166 18.13 29.86 -2.79
N LEU A 167 17.52 28.72 -2.45
CA LEU A 167 17.30 27.60 -3.36
C LEU A 167 15.81 27.22 -3.43
N PRO A 168 15.36 26.60 -4.53
CA PRO A 168 14.01 26.04 -4.63
C PRO A 168 13.75 24.97 -3.56
N ASP A 169 12.50 24.86 -3.12
CA ASP A 169 12.08 23.77 -2.24
C ASP A 169 11.99 22.45 -3.01
N LEU A 170 12.33 21.33 -2.35
CA LEU A 170 12.07 19.97 -2.84
C LEU A 170 10.58 19.64 -2.68
N ALA A 171 9.74 20.35 -3.42
CA ALA A 171 8.29 20.36 -3.27
C ALA A 171 7.64 19.00 -3.51
N LEU A 172 8.13 18.22 -4.48
CA LEU A 172 7.59 16.87 -4.73
C LEU A 172 7.97 15.93 -3.59
N ILE A 173 9.25 15.87 -3.20
CA ILE A 173 9.70 15.04 -2.08
C ILE A 173 8.97 15.41 -0.79
N ALA A 174 8.85 16.70 -0.47
CA ALA A 174 8.16 17.17 0.72
C ALA A 174 6.67 16.78 0.72
N ARG A 175 6.00 16.90 -0.44
CA ARG A 175 4.58 16.57 -0.59
C ARG A 175 4.29 15.07 -0.43
N PHE A 176 5.24 14.21 -0.81
CA PHE A 176 5.08 12.76 -0.81
C PHE A 176 5.92 12.06 0.26
N ALA A 177 6.44 12.80 1.24
CA ALA A 177 7.24 12.27 2.34
C ALA A 177 6.46 11.27 3.22
N ASP A 178 5.13 11.38 3.24
CA ASP A 178 4.21 10.48 3.94
C ASP A 178 3.82 9.24 3.11
N GLN A 179 4.22 9.17 1.83
CA GLN A 179 3.82 8.16 0.87
C GLN A 179 4.99 7.33 0.36
N LEU A 180 5.96 7.06 1.25
CA LEU A 180 7.14 6.25 0.95
C LEU A 180 6.89 4.74 1.07
N ASP A 181 5.62 4.31 1.15
CA ASP A 181 5.25 2.90 1.12
C ASP A 181 5.73 2.23 -0.17
N GLY A 182 6.50 1.15 -0.03
CA GLY A 182 7.06 0.40 -1.15
C GLY A 182 8.50 0.76 -1.52
N PHE A 183 9.08 1.77 -0.87
CA PHE A 183 10.53 1.91 -0.78
C PHE A 183 11.08 0.98 0.30
N GLU A 184 12.34 0.57 0.15
CA GLU A 184 13.09 -0.03 1.24
C GLU A 184 13.35 1.02 2.34
N ASP A 185 13.36 0.59 3.60
CA ASP A 185 13.50 1.47 4.77
C ASP A 185 14.75 2.35 4.69
N GLU A 186 15.87 1.80 4.22
CA GLU A 186 17.13 2.54 4.01
C GLU A 186 16.94 3.70 3.02
N HIS A 187 16.23 3.46 1.92
CA HIS A 187 15.99 4.48 0.90
C HIS A 187 15.02 5.54 1.41
N ALA A 188 13.95 5.15 2.12
CA ALA A 188 13.03 6.09 2.74
C ALA A 188 13.77 6.98 3.75
N PHE A 189 14.62 6.41 4.59
CA PHE A 189 15.43 7.15 5.54
C PHE A 189 16.41 8.11 4.85
N ALA A 190 17.06 7.68 3.77
CA ALA A 190 17.96 8.52 2.99
C ALA A 190 17.23 9.72 2.35
N ILE A 191 16.03 9.51 1.80
CA ILE A 191 15.17 10.58 1.23
C ILE A 191 14.79 11.60 2.31
N LEU A 192 14.33 11.12 3.48
CA LEU A 192 13.89 12.00 4.57
C LEU A 192 15.07 12.76 5.19
N THR A 193 16.22 12.10 5.36
CA THR A 193 17.45 12.73 5.85
C THR A 193 17.93 13.81 4.89
N LEU A 194 17.90 13.55 3.59
CA LEU A 194 18.23 14.54 2.57
C LEU A 194 17.25 15.72 2.60
N LEU A 195 15.95 15.47 2.70
CA LEU A 195 14.94 16.52 2.78
C LEU A 195 15.18 17.42 4.00
N ALA A 196 15.43 16.84 5.17
CA ALA A 196 15.73 17.58 6.39
C ALA A 196 17.04 18.38 6.26
N GLY A 197 18.08 17.78 5.69
CA GLY A 197 19.35 18.45 5.39
C GLY A 197 19.17 19.64 4.44
N TRP A 198 18.40 19.46 3.37
CA TRP A 198 18.07 20.50 2.41
C TRP A 198 17.31 21.65 3.05
N GLN A 199 16.27 21.37 3.85
CA GLN A 199 15.49 22.40 4.54
C GLN A 199 16.33 23.17 5.58
N SER A 200 17.18 22.46 6.33
CA SER A 200 18.11 23.06 7.29
C SER A 200 19.10 23.98 6.57
N PHE A 201 19.65 23.53 5.44
CA PHE A 201 20.53 24.34 4.62
C PHE A 201 19.79 25.53 4.02
N ASN A 202 18.62 25.36 3.41
CA ASN A 202 17.90 26.45 2.75
C ASN A 202 17.36 27.52 3.73
N ARG A 203 17.46 27.30 5.04
CA ARG A 203 17.01 28.25 6.05
C ARG A 203 17.89 29.51 6.07
N TRP A 204 17.25 30.65 6.32
CA TRP A 204 17.92 31.93 6.57
C TRP A 204 19.02 31.79 7.66
N PRO A 205 20.25 32.29 7.42
CA PRO A 205 21.39 32.11 8.31
C PRO A 205 21.32 32.89 9.64
N GLY A 206 20.22 33.60 9.94
CA GLY A 206 20.04 34.29 11.21
C GLY A 206 20.72 35.67 11.31
N MET A 207 21.30 36.15 10.20
CA MET A 207 22.03 37.41 10.12
C MET A 207 21.63 38.16 8.85
N ASN A 208 21.61 39.49 8.88
CA ASN A 208 21.37 40.31 7.70
C ASN A 208 22.68 40.69 6.99
N ALA A 209 22.58 41.15 5.74
CA ALA A 209 23.74 41.50 4.93
C ALA A 209 24.61 42.62 5.54
N GLU A 210 24.00 43.61 6.20
CA GLU A 210 24.71 44.73 6.84
C GLU A 210 25.59 44.26 8.00
N ALA A 211 25.05 43.41 8.88
CA ALA A 211 25.80 42.81 9.97
C ALA A 211 26.93 41.95 9.44
N PHE A 212 26.71 41.21 8.35
CA PHE A 212 27.76 40.40 7.72
C PHE A 212 28.92 41.24 7.17
N ILE A 213 28.63 42.34 6.46
CA ILE A 213 29.66 43.25 5.94
C ILE A 213 30.50 43.84 7.08
N SER A 214 29.88 44.12 8.23
CA SER A 214 30.56 44.68 9.40
C SER A 214 31.54 43.71 10.09
N LEU A 215 31.47 42.41 9.80
CA LEU A 215 32.41 41.41 10.32
C LEU A 215 33.80 41.62 9.75
N GLU A 216 34.83 41.19 10.48
CA GLU A 216 36.19 41.06 9.95
C GLU A 216 36.22 40.07 8.78
N GLU A 217 37.13 40.29 7.82
CA GLU A 217 37.26 39.47 6.62
C GLU A 217 37.44 37.98 6.95
N GLU A 218 38.26 37.66 7.94
CA GLU A 218 38.48 36.28 8.41
C GLU A 218 37.18 35.61 8.87
N ARG A 219 36.30 36.34 9.57
CA ARG A 219 35.01 35.81 10.02
C ARG A 219 34.06 35.60 8.86
N ARG A 220 34.01 36.53 7.89
CA ARG A 220 33.20 36.37 6.66
C ARG A 220 33.65 35.15 5.87
N TRP A 221 34.96 34.99 5.71
CA TRP A 221 35.57 33.85 5.06
C TRP A 221 35.16 32.53 5.74
N LYS A 222 35.30 32.45 7.07
CA LYS A 222 34.95 31.26 7.84
C LYS A 222 33.47 30.90 7.79
N MET A 223 32.58 31.90 7.80
CA MET A 223 31.15 31.67 7.64
C MET A 223 30.80 31.11 6.27
N ALA A 224 31.42 31.65 5.22
CA ALA A 224 31.27 31.15 3.86
C ALA A 224 31.85 29.74 3.69
N ASP A 225 32.97 29.44 4.35
CA ASP A 225 33.61 28.14 4.36
C ASP A 225 32.72 27.07 4.99
N ASN A 226 32.25 27.29 6.23
CA ASN A 226 31.31 26.39 6.90
C ASN A 226 30.04 26.14 6.06
N ARG A 227 29.52 27.19 5.41
CA ARG A 227 28.35 27.09 4.54
C ARG A 227 28.66 26.29 3.27
N SER A 228 29.83 26.50 2.69
CA SER A 228 30.31 25.78 1.53
C SER A 228 30.48 24.29 1.85
N GLU A 229 31.12 23.94 2.96
CA GLU A 229 31.29 22.55 3.41
C GLU A 229 29.95 21.84 3.57
N ALA A 230 29.00 22.44 4.29
CA ALA A 230 27.65 21.89 4.45
C ALA A 230 26.93 21.69 3.10
N GLY A 231 27.12 22.62 2.16
CA GLY A 231 26.57 22.48 0.81
C GLY A 231 27.19 21.33 0.02
N HIS A 232 28.50 21.10 0.16
CA HIS A 232 29.17 19.96 -0.48
C HIS A 232 28.69 18.62 0.10
N GLU A 233 28.46 18.54 1.41
CA GLU A 233 27.87 17.34 2.03
C GLU A 233 26.48 17.04 1.46
N ILE A 234 25.66 18.06 1.25
CA ILE A 234 24.34 17.93 0.62
C ILE A 234 24.46 17.51 -0.84
N LEU A 235 25.41 18.05 -1.62
CA LEU A 235 25.67 17.59 -2.99
C LEU A 235 26.02 16.09 -3.04
N LEU A 236 26.85 15.62 -2.10
CA LEU A 236 27.17 14.20 -2.01
C LEU A 236 25.95 13.37 -1.62
N ALA A 237 25.13 13.85 -0.68
CA ALA A 237 23.89 13.19 -0.30
C ALA A 237 22.88 13.12 -1.46
N LEU A 238 22.73 14.20 -2.25
CA LEU A 238 21.93 14.22 -3.47
C LEU A 238 22.39 13.14 -4.45
N GLY A 239 23.69 13.07 -4.74
CA GLY A 239 24.25 12.06 -5.61
C GLY A 239 24.00 10.63 -5.12
N ARG A 240 24.18 10.38 -3.81
CA ARG A 240 23.89 9.07 -3.20
C ARG A 240 22.42 8.69 -3.35
N VAL A 241 21.48 9.59 -3.03
CA VAL A 241 20.05 9.31 -3.12
C VAL A 241 19.62 9.08 -4.58
N VAL A 242 20.11 9.88 -5.53
CA VAL A 242 19.83 9.65 -6.96
C VAL A 242 20.29 8.26 -7.41
N ASN A 243 21.49 7.83 -6.99
CA ASN A 243 21.99 6.49 -7.31
C ASN A 243 21.20 5.37 -6.60
N LEU A 244 20.78 5.58 -5.35
CA LEU A 244 19.91 4.63 -4.62
C LEU A 244 18.54 4.47 -5.27
N LEU A 245 18.01 5.53 -5.90
CA LEU A 245 16.71 5.52 -6.58
C LEU A 245 16.76 4.90 -7.97
N ALA A 246 17.93 4.87 -8.63
CA ALA A 246 18.06 4.42 -10.02
C ALA A 246 17.51 2.99 -10.29
N PRO A 247 17.77 1.98 -9.43
CA PRO A 247 17.27 0.62 -9.64
C PRO A 247 15.73 0.51 -9.69
N TYR A 248 15.01 1.48 -9.09
CA TYR A 248 13.55 1.46 -9.08
C TYR A 248 12.96 1.68 -10.47
N TYR A 249 13.66 2.37 -11.37
CA TYR A 249 13.08 2.81 -12.65
C TYR A 249 13.94 2.54 -13.89
N GLU A 250 15.19 2.10 -13.73
CA GLU A 250 16.13 1.86 -14.85
C GLU A 250 15.60 0.90 -15.93
N ASN A 251 14.74 -0.05 -15.57
CA ASN A 251 14.20 -1.07 -16.47
C ASN A 251 12.82 -0.70 -17.05
N HIS A 252 12.30 0.50 -16.76
CA HIS A 252 10.95 0.88 -17.17
C HIS A 252 10.94 1.47 -18.59
N ALA A 253 10.18 0.85 -19.50
CA ALA A 253 10.18 1.15 -20.94
C ALA A 253 9.88 2.61 -21.32
N SER A 254 9.20 3.36 -20.46
CA SER A 254 8.88 4.77 -20.67
C SER A 254 9.92 5.75 -20.12
N MET A 255 11.00 5.26 -19.50
CA MET A 255 12.03 6.11 -18.90
C MET A 255 13.15 6.36 -19.91
N LEU A 256 13.30 7.62 -20.33
CA LEU A 256 14.39 8.05 -21.21
C LEU A 256 15.59 8.49 -20.35
N GLY A 257 16.61 7.64 -20.30
CA GLY A 257 17.97 8.00 -19.87
C GLY A 257 18.20 8.10 -18.35
N PHE A 258 19.45 7.83 -17.95
CA PHE A 258 19.95 8.12 -16.61
C PHE A 258 20.06 9.63 -16.44
N VAL A 259 19.48 10.17 -15.36
CA VAL A 259 19.48 11.59 -15.03
C VAL A 259 20.74 11.93 -14.22
N MET A 260 21.92 11.58 -14.72
CA MET A 260 23.16 12.14 -14.19
C MET A 260 23.59 13.23 -15.16
N GLU A 261 23.12 14.45 -14.91
CA GLU A 261 23.65 15.63 -15.60
C GLU A 261 25.13 15.74 -15.24
N GLU A 262 26.00 15.65 -16.25
CA GLU A 262 27.43 15.86 -16.05
C GLU A 262 27.65 17.29 -15.53
N VAL A 263 28.61 17.46 -14.61
CA VAL A 263 29.00 18.78 -14.14
C VAL A 263 29.42 19.60 -15.36
N PRO A 264 28.78 20.76 -15.64
CA PRO A 264 29.19 21.61 -16.74
C PRO A 264 30.68 21.91 -16.67
N ASP A 265 31.38 21.91 -17.80
CA ASP A 265 32.84 22.08 -17.87
C ASP A 265 33.29 23.36 -17.14
N GLU A 266 32.46 24.40 -17.15
CA GLU A 266 32.71 25.68 -16.46
C GLU A 266 32.76 25.54 -14.93
N LEU A 267 32.04 24.56 -14.39
CA LEU A 267 31.93 24.28 -12.95
C LEU A 267 32.88 23.15 -12.50
N ALA A 268 33.43 22.37 -13.43
CA ALA A 268 34.27 21.20 -13.13
C ALA A 268 35.52 21.53 -12.30
N GLN A 269 36.07 22.75 -12.46
CA GLN A 269 37.21 23.23 -11.67
C GLN A 269 36.89 23.42 -10.17
N TYR A 270 35.61 23.60 -9.82
CA TYR A 270 35.16 23.81 -8.43
C TYR A 270 34.67 22.53 -7.77
N PHE A 271 34.28 21.54 -8.57
CA PHE A 271 33.82 20.24 -8.11
C PHE A 271 34.68 19.15 -8.74
N PRO A 272 35.95 19.00 -8.29
CA PRO A 272 36.80 17.94 -8.80
C PRO A 272 36.09 16.60 -8.63
N LYS A 273 36.12 15.75 -9.67
CA LYS A 273 35.48 14.43 -9.65
C LYS A 273 35.81 13.72 -8.34
N ALA A 274 34.80 13.44 -7.53
CA ALA A 274 34.97 12.61 -6.35
C ALA A 274 35.59 11.29 -6.81
N ARG A 275 36.74 10.92 -6.24
CA ARG A 275 37.40 9.64 -6.50
C ARG A 275 36.54 8.49 -6.00
#